data_AF-A0A7J6WYZ4-F1
#
_entry.id   AF-A0A7J6WYZ4-F1
#
_cell.length_a   1.000
_cell.length_b   1.000
_cell.length_c   1.000
_cell.angle_alpha   90.00
_cell.angle_beta   90.00
_cell.angle_gamma   90.00
#
_symmetry.space_group_name_H-M   'P 1'
#
loop_
_entity.id
_entity.type
_entity.pdbx_description
1 polymer ?
#
loop_
_entity_poly.entity_id
_entity_poly.type
_entity_poly.pdbx_seq_one_letter_code
_entity_poly.pdbx_strand_id
1 'polypeptide(L)'
;MDKLITSIPGMESFLRCRDLPASFWRGCGGKVLDDCLKMVSSSHDLGPYATIINTFEDLEAPILSKMRPHFPKLYTLGPLHALLSTVHRNGRSSSSNNSIFEVDRDCITWLDSQPSKSVVYVSFGSIVMMTHKQMLEFWYGLVNSGKRFLWAIRPDSVIDKDEKYQIPHELTAGTEQRGYIVGWSPQEEVLAHPSIGGFLTHSGWGSVLESIIAGVPMLCWPQMGDHHINS
;
A
#
# COMPACT_ATOMS: atom_id res chain seq x y z
N MET A 1 -19.34 -14.87 -4.36
CA MET A 1 -18.81 -13.52 -4.05
C MET A 1 -18.40 -12.72 -5.30
N ASP A 2 -18.43 -13.30 -6.51
CA ASP A 2 -18.12 -12.59 -7.77
C ASP A 2 -19.23 -11.74 -8.36
N LYS A 3 -20.36 -11.61 -7.66
CA LYS A 3 -21.48 -10.84 -8.18
C LYS A 3 -21.10 -9.36 -8.22
N LEU A 4 -21.34 -8.71 -9.36
CA LEU A 4 -21.18 -7.27 -9.52
C LEU A 4 -22.18 -6.51 -8.65
N ILE A 5 -21.71 -5.39 -8.10
CA ILE A 5 -22.52 -4.42 -7.36
C ILE A 5 -22.91 -3.31 -8.32
N THR A 6 -24.14 -3.36 -8.83
CA THR A 6 -24.66 -2.38 -9.78
C THR A 6 -25.32 -1.18 -9.12
N SER A 7 -25.35 -1.14 -7.78
CA SER A 7 -26.04 -0.11 -7.00
C SER A 7 -25.14 1.05 -6.59
N ILE A 8 -23.85 1.02 -6.91
CA ILE A 8 -22.88 2.07 -6.56
C ILE A 8 -22.50 2.84 -7.84
N PRO A 9 -22.98 4.09 -8.00
CA PRO A 9 -22.71 4.88 -9.18
C PRO A 9 -21.22 5.11 -9.43
N GLY A 10 -20.75 4.83 -10.65
CA GLY A 10 -19.33 4.95 -11.04
C GLY A 10 -18.50 3.69 -10.82
N MET A 11 -19.06 2.64 -10.21
CA MET A 11 -18.37 1.38 -9.93
C MET A 11 -19.12 0.14 -10.43
N GLU A 12 -20.23 0.34 -11.15
CA GLU A 12 -21.19 -0.70 -11.51
C GLU A 12 -20.60 -1.80 -12.39
N SER A 13 -19.55 -1.48 -13.15
CA SER A 13 -18.95 -2.36 -14.14
C SER A 13 -17.82 -3.25 -13.60
N PHE A 14 -17.23 -2.92 -12.45
CA PHE A 14 -16.05 -3.62 -11.94
C PHE A 14 -16.13 -4.05 -10.48
N LEU A 15 -16.88 -3.34 -9.63
CA LEU A 15 -16.93 -3.65 -8.21
C LEU A 15 -17.75 -4.92 -7.94
N ARG A 16 -17.15 -5.90 -7.28
CA ARG A 16 -17.78 -7.17 -6.89
C ARG A 16 -18.00 -7.23 -5.39
N CYS A 17 -18.89 -8.10 -4.95
CA CYS A 17 -19.08 -8.35 -3.51
C CYS A 17 -17.77 -8.72 -2.81
N ARG A 18 -16.90 -9.54 -3.42
CA ARG A 18 -15.62 -9.93 -2.81
C ARG A 18 -14.66 -8.75 -2.56
N ASP A 19 -14.83 -7.64 -3.27
CA ASP A 19 -13.91 -6.50 -3.21
C ASP A 19 -14.25 -5.58 -2.04
N LEU A 20 -15.51 -5.60 -1.55
CA LEU A 20 -15.84 -4.86 -0.34
C LEU A 20 -15.13 -5.47 0.88
N PRO A 21 -14.77 -4.63 1.87
CA PRO A 21 -14.21 -5.12 3.13
C PRO A 21 -15.04 -6.26 3.71
N ALA A 22 -14.38 -7.26 4.30
CA ALA A 22 -15.04 -8.46 4.80
C ALA A 22 -16.19 -8.17 5.80
N SER A 23 -16.16 -7.00 6.43
CA SER A 23 -17.21 -6.50 7.32
C SER A 23 -18.56 -6.26 6.66
N PHE A 24 -18.62 -6.07 5.34
CA PHE A 24 -19.86 -5.88 4.58
C PHE A 24 -20.64 -7.18 4.34
N TRP A 25 -20.00 -8.36 4.43
CA TRP A 25 -20.65 -9.63 4.05
C TRP A 25 -20.54 -10.76 5.06
N ARG A 26 -19.49 -10.78 5.90
CA ARG A 26 -19.45 -11.69 7.05
C ARG A 26 -20.14 -10.98 8.20
N GLY A 27 -21.27 -11.49 8.65
CA GLY A 27 -22.01 -10.99 9.83
C GLY A 27 -21.19 -10.83 11.13
N CYS A 28 -19.90 -11.17 11.14
CA CYS A 28 -18.94 -10.88 12.21
C CYS A 28 -18.33 -9.46 12.15
N GLY A 29 -18.50 -8.70 11.06
CA GLY A 29 -17.94 -7.34 10.93
C GLY A 29 -18.96 -6.21 11.07
N GLY A 30 -20.19 -6.53 11.50
CA GLY A 30 -21.25 -5.55 11.73
C GLY A 30 -20.77 -4.41 12.63
N LYS A 31 -20.01 -4.68 13.70
CA LYS A 31 -19.54 -3.61 14.59
C LYS A 31 -18.58 -2.63 13.94
N VAL A 32 -17.58 -3.08 13.17
CA VAL A 32 -16.61 -2.16 12.52
C VAL A 32 -17.26 -1.37 11.39
N LEU A 33 -18.11 -2.04 10.60
CA LEU A 33 -18.88 -1.36 9.57
C LEU A 33 -19.88 -0.38 10.18
N ASP A 34 -20.60 -0.77 11.22
CA ASP A 34 -21.51 0.09 11.96
C ASP A 34 -20.75 1.24 12.60
N ASP A 35 -19.54 1.04 13.11
CA ASP A 35 -18.73 2.10 13.69
C ASP A 35 -18.20 3.05 12.61
N CYS A 36 -17.80 2.55 11.44
CA CYS A 36 -17.46 3.39 10.27
C CYS A 36 -18.67 4.14 9.73
N LEU A 37 -19.82 3.48 9.56
CA LEU A 37 -21.08 4.09 9.12
C LEU A 37 -21.59 5.07 10.15
N LYS A 38 -21.48 4.79 11.45
CA LYS A 38 -21.77 5.73 12.54
C LYS A 38 -20.79 6.87 12.53
N MET A 39 -19.50 6.66 12.26
CA MET A 39 -18.53 7.74 12.17
C MET A 39 -18.88 8.68 11.00
N VAL A 40 -19.23 8.14 9.83
CA VAL A 40 -19.68 8.91 8.67
C VAL A 40 -21.03 9.59 8.93
N SER A 41 -21.99 8.88 9.54
CA SER A 41 -23.34 9.42 9.82
C SER A 41 -23.33 10.44 10.95
N SER A 42 -22.55 10.21 12.01
CA SER A 42 -22.39 11.16 13.13
C SER A 42 -21.61 12.39 12.70
N SER A 43 -20.69 12.26 11.74
CA SER A 43 -20.09 13.44 11.12
C SER A 43 -21.15 14.19 10.29
N HIS A 44 -22.02 13.54 9.51
CA HIS A 44 -23.14 14.25 8.86
C HIS A 44 -24.03 15.03 9.86
N ASP A 45 -24.36 14.47 11.02
CA ASP A 45 -25.20 15.12 12.04
C ASP A 45 -24.51 16.29 12.76
N LEU A 46 -23.18 16.24 12.90
CA LEU A 46 -22.36 17.33 13.44
C LEU A 46 -21.99 18.37 12.37
N GLY A 47 -22.20 18.04 11.09
CA GLY A 47 -21.82 18.82 9.92
C GLY A 47 -20.32 19.15 9.88
N PRO A 48 -19.43 18.29 9.36
CA PRO A 48 -18.06 18.70 9.12
C PRO A 48 -18.09 19.94 8.22
N TYR A 49 -17.41 21.00 8.66
CA TYR A 49 -17.25 22.20 7.84
C TYR A 49 -16.50 21.89 6.54
N ALA A 50 -15.81 20.75 6.42
CA ALA A 50 -15.16 20.27 5.20
C ALA A 50 -14.79 18.78 5.31
N THR A 51 -14.83 18.04 4.20
CA THR A 51 -14.28 16.69 4.06
C THR A 51 -13.04 16.76 3.19
N ILE A 52 -11.90 16.32 3.71
CA ILE A 52 -10.63 16.32 2.98
C ILE A 52 -10.26 14.88 2.68
N ILE A 53 -9.99 14.57 1.41
CA ILE A 53 -9.59 13.24 0.95
C ILE A 53 -8.21 13.36 0.31
N ASN A 54 -7.28 12.49 0.72
CA ASN A 54 -5.95 12.41 0.10
C ASN A 54 -6.07 11.71 -1.26
N THR A 55 -6.53 12.42 -2.27
CA THR A 55 -6.70 11.98 -3.65
C THR A 55 -6.66 13.22 -4.56
N PHE A 56 -6.85 13.04 -5.87
CA PHE A 56 -6.95 14.14 -6.83
C PHE A 56 -7.98 13.81 -7.93
N GLU A 57 -8.54 14.85 -8.55
CA GLU A 57 -9.64 14.71 -9.51
C GLU A 57 -9.30 13.78 -10.69
N ASP A 58 -8.11 13.90 -11.27
CA ASP A 58 -7.73 13.07 -12.43
C ASP A 58 -7.67 11.57 -12.10
N LEU A 59 -7.56 11.19 -10.82
CA LEU A 59 -7.59 9.80 -10.38
C LEU A 59 -9.02 9.27 -10.18
N GLU A 60 -9.89 10.04 -9.53
CA GLU A 60 -11.17 9.54 -8.99
C GLU A 60 -12.41 10.38 -9.37
N ALA A 61 -12.32 11.25 -10.39
CA ALA A 61 -13.39 12.17 -10.79
C ALA A 61 -14.81 11.56 -10.84
N PRO A 62 -15.03 10.35 -11.41
CA PRO A 62 -16.36 9.75 -11.45
C PRO A 62 -16.98 9.55 -10.07
N ILE A 63 -16.25 8.97 -9.11
CA ILE A 63 -16.77 8.69 -7.77
C ILE A 63 -16.84 9.98 -6.94
N LEU A 64 -15.86 10.89 -7.08
CA LEU A 64 -15.87 12.20 -6.43
C LEU A 64 -17.11 13.01 -6.81
N SER A 65 -17.49 12.99 -8.09
CA SER A 65 -18.71 13.66 -8.56
C SER A 65 -19.98 13.10 -7.90
N LYS A 66 -19.99 11.82 -7.53
CA LYS A 66 -21.13 11.18 -6.83
C LYS A 66 -21.10 11.43 -5.33
N MET A 67 -19.93 11.69 -4.76
CA MET A 67 -19.78 12.03 -3.33
C MET A 67 -20.17 13.48 -3.02
N ARG A 68 -19.90 14.45 -3.89
CA ARG A 68 -20.15 15.89 -3.64
C ARG A 68 -21.58 16.25 -3.17
N PRO A 69 -22.66 15.63 -3.69
CA PRO A 69 -24.01 15.89 -3.18
C PRO A 69 -24.20 15.51 -1.70
N HIS A 70 -23.43 14.54 -1.20
CA HIS A 70 -23.45 14.09 0.18
C HIS A 70 -22.47 14.90 1.06
N PHE A 71 -21.39 15.42 0.47
CA PHE A 71 -20.35 16.18 1.16
C PHE A 71 -20.21 17.58 0.53
N PRO A 72 -21.00 18.59 0.97
CA PRO A 72 -21.08 19.90 0.33
C PRO A 72 -19.74 20.65 0.23
N LYS A 73 -18.78 20.32 1.08
CA LYS A 73 -17.43 20.90 1.12
C LYS A 73 -16.38 19.80 1.04
N LEU A 74 -16.38 19.04 -0.06
CA LEU A 74 -15.41 18.02 -0.36
C LEU A 74 -14.19 18.62 -1.06
N TYR A 75 -13.00 18.39 -0.50
CA TYR A 75 -11.73 18.80 -1.06
C TYR A 75 -10.83 17.58 -1.28
N THR A 76 -10.33 17.43 -2.49
CA THR A 76 -9.29 16.46 -2.82
C THR A 76 -7.93 17.14 -2.64
N LEU A 77 -7.22 16.78 -1.56
CA LEU A 77 -5.90 17.33 -1.25
C LEU A 77 -4.88 16.19 -1.25
N GLY A 78 -4.47 15.77 -2.44
CA GLY A 78 -3.46 14.75 -2.62
C GLY A 78 -2.73 14.85 -3.96
N PRO A 79 -1.67 14.06 -4.14
CA PRO A 79 -1.09 13.16 -3.13
C PRO A 79 -0.32 13.92 -2.04
N LEU A 80 -0.66 13.71 -0.77
CA LEU A 80 -0.09 14.47 0.36
C LEU A 80 1.44 14.37 0.45
N HIS A 81 2.01 13.19 0.19
CA HIS A 81 3.47 12.98 0.22
C HIS A 81 4.19 13.87 -0.81
N ALA A 82 3.65 14.00 -2.02
CA ALA A 82 4.20 14.85 -3.07
C ALA A 82 4.06 16.35 -2.76
N LEU A 83 2.95 16.76 -2.14
CA LEU A 83 2.77 18.14 -1.68
C LEU A 83 3.78 18.49 -0.57
N LEU A 84 3.99 17.59 0.39
CA LEU A 84 4.94 17.78 1.49
C LEU A 84 6.38 17.84 0.98
N SER A 85 6.78 16.97 0.05
CA SER A 85 8.13 17.00 -0.53
C SER A 85 8.43 18.33 -1.23
N THR A 86 7.42 18.93 -1.88
CA THR A 86 7.53 20.26 -2.49
C THR A 86 7.72 21.37 -1.44
N VAL A 87 7.00 21.31 -0.32
CA VAL A 87 7.14 22.26 0.79
C VAL A 87 8.53 22.18 1.42
N HIS A 88 9.05 20.96 1.63
CA HIS A 88 10.40 20.73 2.15
C HIS A 88 11.49 21.28 1.21
N ARG A 89 11.37 21.04 -0.10
CA ARG A 89 12.30 21.60 -1.12
C ARG A 89 12.33 23.14 -1.11
N ASN A 90 11.20 23.77 -0.79
CA ASN A 90 11.10 25.22 -0.69
C ASN A 90 11.56 25.79 0.66
N GLY A 91 12.19 24.98 1.53
CA GLY A 91 12.79 25.43 2.79
C GLY A 91 11.80 25.86 3.88
N ARG A 92 10.52 25.47 3.75
CA ARG A 92 9.42 25.94 4.62
C ARG A 92 9.10 25.01 5.80
N SER A 93 9.78 23.87 5.92
CA SER A 93 9.61 22.93 7.04
C SER A 93 10.90 22.13 7.26
N SER A 94 11.22 21.84 8.52
CA SER A 94 12.21 20.83 8.92
C SER A 94 11.62 19.43 8.70
N SER A 95 12.38 18.52 8.08
CA SER A 95 11.92 17.14 7.82
C SER A 95 11.56 16.44 9.14
N SER A 96 10.27 16.27 9.41
CA SER A 96 9.83 15.40 10.50
C SER A 96 10.04 13.95 10.04
N ASN A 97 10.94 13.22 10.69
CA ASN A 97 11.20 11.82 10.38
C ASN A 97 10.02 10.98 10.89
N ASN A 98 8.93 10.93 10.13
CA ASN A 98 7.67 10.25 10.49
C ASN A 98 7.74 8.72 10.32
N SER A 99 8.94 8.14 10.40
CA SER A 99 9.11 6.71 10.22
C SER A 99 8.69 5.96 11.49
N ILE A 100 7.90 4.90 11.31
CA ILE A 100 7.42 4.04 12.39
C ILE A 100 8.55 3.15 12.91
N PHE A 101 9.50 2.79 12.04
CA PHE A 101 10.65 1.94 12.34
C PHE A 101 11.96 2.61 11.91
N GLU A 102 13.08 2.08 12.39
CA GLU A 102 14.41 2.50 11.97
C GLU A 102 14.60 2.25 10.47
N VAL A 103 14.88 3.32 9.72
CA VAL A 103 15.01 3.29 8.26
C VAL A 103 16.42 2.82 7.91
N ASP A 104 16.52 1.67 7.26
CA ASP A 104 17.78 1.21 6.69
C ASP A 104 17.92 1.79 5.27
N ARG A 105 18.89 2.69 5.12
CA ARG A 105 19.20 3.37 3.85
C ARG A 105 20.28 2.65 3.05
N ASP A 106 20.89 1.59 3.57
CA ASP A 106 21.86 0.78 2.82
C ASP A 106 21.20 0.09 1.62
N CYS A 107 19.88 -0.11 1.68
CA CYS A 107 19.09 -0.55 0.53
C CYS A 107 19.17 0.42 -0.66
N ILE A 108 19.35 1.74 -0.45
CA ILE A 108 19.55 2.71 -1.54
C ILE A 108 20.90 2.48 -2.20
N THR A 109 21.97 2.32 -1.41
CA THR A 109 23.31 1.98 -1.93
C THR A 109 23.28 0.69 -2.75
N TRP A 110 22.51 -0.32 -2.30
CA TRP A 110 22.32 -1.55 -3.07
C TRP A 110 21.60 -1.27 -4.41
N LEU A 111 20.56 -0.43 -4.41
CA LEU A 111 19.81 -0.04 -5.61
C LEU A 111 20.67 0.74 -6.63
N ASP A 112 21.60 1.58 -6.18
CA ASP A 112 22.52 2.35 -7.03
C ASP A 112 23.38 1.43 -7.93
N SER A 113 23.68 0.22 -7.45
CA SER A 113 24.46 -0.79 -8.18
C SER A 113 23.63 -1.63 -9.17
N GLN A 114 22.30 -1.43 -9.23
CA GLN A 114 21.41 -2.21 -10.09
C GLN A 114 21.11 -1.52 -11.42
N PRO A 115 20.93 -2.28 -12.52
CA PRO A 115 20.48 -1.72 -13.80
C PRO A 115 19.12 -1.01 -13.68
N SER A 116 18.87 -0.04 -14.57
CA SER A 116 17.59 0.67 -14.61
C SER A 116 16.41 -0.29 -14.84
N LYS A 117 15.29 -0.04 -14.14
CA LYS A 117 14.04 -0.79 -14.23
C LYS A 117 14.21 -2.31 -14.14
N SER A 118 15.15 -2.78 -13.31
CA SER A 118 15.51 -4.20 -13.18
C SER A 118 15.11 -4.85 -11.85
N VAL A 119 14.72 -4.04 -10.85
CA VAL A 119 14.41 -4.48 -9.50
C VAL A 119 12.90 -4.44 -9.25
N VAL A 120 12.36 -5.51 -8.65
CA VAL A 120 11.01 -5.54 -8.08
C VAL A 120 11.10 -5.12 -6.61
N TYR A 121 10.47 -4.02 -6.25
CA TYR A 121 10.30 -3.66 -4.84
C TYR A 121 9.11 -4.43 -4.26
N VAL A 122 9.23 -4.93 -3.03
CA VAL A 122 8.20 -5.70 -2.34
C VAL A 122 7.98 -5.08 -0.96
N SER A 123 6.74 -4.66 -0.67
CA SER A 123 6.34 -4.14 0.64
C SER A 123 4.85 -4.33 0.85
N PHE A 124 4.48 -4.88 2.01
CA PHE A 124 3.09 -5.06 2.41
C PHE A 124 2.67 -4.05 3.49
N GLY A 125 3.35 -2.90 3.54
CA GLY A 125 2.98 -1.78 4.40
C GLY A 125 3.28 -2.01 5.88
N SER A 126 2.59 -1.25 6.74
CA SER A 126 2.83 -1.22 8.19
C SER A 126 1.94 -2.16 9.00
N ILE A 127 0.83 -2.65 8.44
CA ILE A 127 -0.20 -3.38 9.21
C ILE A 127 -0.44 -4.80 8.68
N VAL A 128 -0.16 -5.10 7.41
CA VAL A 128 -0.40 -6.44 6.85
C VAL A 128 0.50 -7.47 7.49
N MET A 129 -0.11 -8.45 8.13
CA MET A 129 0.57 -9.59 8.72
C MET A 129 0.52 -10.77 7.76
N MET A 130 1.58 -11.57 7.73
CA MET A 130 1.63 -12.82 6.96
C MET A 130 2.05 -13.99 7.84
N THR A 131 1.63 -15.19 7.45
CA THR A 131 2.13 -16.43 8.06
C THR A 131 3.56 -16.72 7.61
N HIS A 132 4.30 -17.50 8.39
CA HIS A 132 5.63 -17.96 7.98
C HIS A 132 5.59 -18.70 6.63
N LYS A 133 4.54 -19.50 6.40
CA LYS A 133 4.34 -20.19 5.13
C LYS A 133 4.18 -19.21 3.96
N GLN A 134 3.35 -18.19 4.08
CA GLN A 134 3.18 -17.19 3.02
C GLN A 134 4.49 -16.46 2.74
N MET A 135 5.25 -16.10 3.78
CA MET A 135 6.57 -15.50 3.64
C MET A 135 7.50 -16.41 2.82
N LEU A 136 7.58 -17.70 3.14
CA LEU A 136 8.40 -18.65 2.37
C LEU A 136 7.94 -18.76 0.91
N GLU A 137 6.64 -18.86 0.64
CA GLU A 137 6.11 -18.94 -0.73
C GLU A 137 6.46 -17.70 -1.55
N PHE A 138 6.35 -16.49 -0.97
CA PHE A 138 6.81 -15.27 -1.63
C PHE A 138 8.31 -15.29 -1.88
N TRP A 139 9.11 -15.73 -0.90
CA TRP A 139 10.55 -15.81 -1.05
C TRP A 139 10.95 -16.78 -2.18
N TYR A 140 10.36 -17.98 -2.22
CA TYR A 140 10.55 -18.92 -3.32
C TYR A 140 10.16 -18.30 -4.66
N GLY A 141 9.00 -17.64 -4.73
CA GLY A 141 8.56 -16.94 -5.93
C GLY A 141 9.58 -15.89 -6.41
N LEU A 142 10.10 -15.07 -5.50
CA LEU A 142 11.09 -14.04 -5.80
C LEU A 142 12.41 -14.64 -6.31
N VAL A 143 12.95 -15.63 -5.59
CA VAL A 143 14.21 -16.30 -5.98
C VAL A 143 14.08 -17.02 -7.32
N ASN A 144 13.00 -17.78 -7.50
CA ASN A 144 12.76 -18.58 -8.70
C ASN A 144 12.36 -17.73 -9.92
N SER A 145 11.88 -16.51 -9.72
CA SER A 145 11.60 -15.58 -10.83
C SER A 145 12.85 -15.18 -11.61
N GLY A 146 14.04 -15.32 -11.00
CA GLY A 146 15.31 -14.85 -11.56
C GLY A 146 15.41 -13.31 -11.65
N LYS A 147 14.44 -12.57 -11.14
CA LYS A 147 14.46 -11.10 -11.10
C LYS A 147 15.20 -10.60 -9.86
N ARG A 148 15.74 -9.38 -9.96
CA ARG A 148 16.27 -8.70 -8.78
C ARG A 148 15.14 -8.20 -7.92
N PHE A 149 15.30 -8.23 -6.61
CA PHE A 149 14.25 -7.75 -5.71
C PHE A 149 14.80 -7.04 -4.50
N LEU A 150 14.09 -6.02 -4.04
CA LEU A 150 14.28 -5.41 -2.73
C LEU A 150 13.02 -5.69 -1.93
N TRP A 151 13.13 -6.42 -0.83
CA TRP A 151 11.99 -6.79 0.00
C TRP A 151 12.07 -6.18 1.39
N ALA A 152 11.15 -5.25 1.68
CA ALA A 152 10.95 -4.73 3.02
C ALA A 152 10.07 -5.69 3.83
N ILE A 153 10.67 -6.37 4.81
CA ILE A 153 10.01 -7.26 5.75
C ILE A 153 10.16 -6.69 7.15
N ARG A 154 9.11 -6.06 7.67
CA ARG A 154 9.17 -5.50 9.02
C ARG A 154 9.30 -6.61 10.08
N PRO A 155 10.08 -6.39 11.17
CA PRO A 155 10.40 -7.42 12.15
C PRO A 155 9.19 -8.12 12.80
N ASP A 156 8.04 -7.45 12.89
CA ASP A 156 6.81 -7.93 13.53
C ASP A 156 5.74 -8.43 12.54
N SER A 157 5.98 -8.40 11.23
CA SER A 157 4.96 -8.74 10.22
C SER A 157 4.64 -10.23 10.07
N VAL A 158 5.40 -11.13 10.72
CA VAL A 158 5.23 -12.58 10.57
C VAL A 158 4.70 -13.16 11.87
N ILE A 159 3.46 -13.66 11.85
CA ILE A 159 2.68 -14.03 13.06
C ILE A 159 3.23 -15.30 13.72
N ASP A 160 3.63 -16.28 12.92
CA ASP A 160 3.97 -17.63 13.40
C ASP A 160 5.48 -17.91 13.27
N LYS A 161 6.31 -17.01 13.79
CA LYS A 161 7.76 -17.24 13.91
C LYS A 161 8.03 -18.28 15.01
N ASP A 162 7.75 -19.55 14.76
CA ASP A 162 8.28 -20.63 15.61
C ASP A 162 9.80 -20.69 15.38
N GLU A 163 10.59 -20.66 16.45
CA GLU A 163 12.06 -20.75 16.39
C GLU A 163 12.55 -22.01 15.67
N LYS A 164 11.67 -23.00 15.50
CA LYS A 164 11.92 -24.24 14.77
C LYS A 164 11.90 -24.10 13.25
N TYR A 165 11.32 -23.03 12.70
CA TYR A 165 11.28 -22.84 11.26
C TYR A 165 12.60 -22.25 10.77
N GLN A 166 13.48 -23.14 10.31
CA GLN A 166 14.72 -22.75 9.68
C GLN A 166 14.46 -22.22 8.28
N ILE A 167 15.04 -21.07 7.94
CA ILE A 167 15.02 -20.54 6.57
C ILE A 167 15.84 -21.51 5.68
N PRO A 168 15.25 -22.06 4.62
CA PRO A 168 15.96 -22.90 3.66
C PRO A 168 17.18 -22.20 3.06
N HIS A 169 18.33 -22.90 3.02
CA HIS A 169 19.61 -22.32 2.58
C HIS A 169 19.55 -21.79 1.14
N GLU A 170 18.80 -22.44 0.27
CA GLU A 170 18.58 -22.03 -1.12
C GLU A 170 17.93 -20.66 -1.25
N LEU A 171 17.09 -20.25 -0.28
CA LEU A 171 16.46 -18.94 -0.29
C LEU A 171 17.48 -17.86 0.06
N THR A 172 18.29 -18.09 1.10
CA THR A 172 19.36 -17.16 1.50
C THR A 172 20.39 -17.02 0.39
N ALA A 173 20.88 -18.15 -0.16
CA ALA A 173 21.84 -18.15 -1.26
C ALA A 173 21.26 -17.52 -2.55
N GLY A 174 19.97 -17.71 -2.81
CA GLY A 174 19.26 -17.06 -3.91
C GLY A 174 19.15 -15.54 -3.74
N THR A 175 18.90 -15.08 -2.51
CA THR A 175 18.87 -13.66 -2.16
C THR A 175 20.25 -13.03 -2.30
N GLU A 176 21.31 -13.63 -1.78
CA GLU A 176 22.68 -13.07 -1.86
C GLU A 176 23.12 -12.76 -3.31
N GLN A 177 22.58 -13.48 -4.29
CA GLN A 177 22.92 -13.27 -5.69
C GLN A 177 22.19 -12.08 -6.34
N ARG A 178 20.95 -11.77 -5.96
CA ARG A 178 20.04 -10.88 -6.72
C ARG A 178 19.04 -10.09 -5.88
N GLY A 179 19.00 -10.31 -4.57
CA GLY A 179 18.02 -9.74 -3.67
C GLY A 179 18.67 -8.93 -2.54
N TYR A 180 17.86 -8.06 -1.95
CA TYR A 180 18.18 -7.39 -0.70
C TYR A 180 16.95 -7.43 0.20
N ILE A 181 17.10 -7.84 1.44
CA ILE A 181 16.01 -7.88 2.42
C ILE A 181 16.32 -6.87 3.51
N VAL A 182 15.36 -6.01 3.81
CA VAL A 182 15.49 -4.91 4.75
C VAL A 182 14.35 -4.92 5.75
N GLY A 183 14.59 -4.51 6.99
CA GLY A 183 13.55 -4.39 8.01
C GLY A 183 12.53 -3.31 7.66
N TRP A 184 13.02 -2.12 7.33
CA TRP A 184 12.19 -0.98 6.96
C TRP A 184 12.94 -0.09 5.98
N SER A 185 12.29 0.27 4.86
CA SER A 185 12.91 1.02 3.77
C SER A 185 12.37 2.45 3.68
N PRO A 186 13.15 3.42 3.16
CA PRO A 186 12.63 4.74 2.77
C PRO A 186 11.78 4.60 1.49
N GLN A 187 10.54 4.13 1.62
CA GLN A 187 9.70 3.67 0.49
C GLN A 187 9.56 4.71 -0.63
N GLU A 188 9.34 5.98 -0.30
CA GLU A 188 9.25 7.06 -1.30
C GLU A 188 10.53 7.17 -2.14
N GLU A 189 11.70 7.09 -1.50
CA GLU A 189 13.00 7.16 -2.18
C GLU A 189 13.27 5.89 -2.99
N VAL A 190 12.90 4.73 -2.45
CA VAL A 190 12.99 3.45 -3.16
C VAL A 190 12.13 3.49 -4.43
N LEU A 191 10.85 3.87 -4.34
CA LEU A 191 9.95 3.91 -5.49
C LEU A 191 10.41 4.93 -6.55
N ALA A 192 10.97 6.06 -6.13
CA ALA A 192 11.55 7.05 -7.02
C ALA A 192 12.88 6.62 -7.67
N HIS A 193 13.51 5.55 -7.18
CA HIS A 193 14.82 5.11 -7.66
C HIS A 193 14.75 4.53 -9.09
N PRO A 194 15.66 4.91 -10.01
CA PRO A 194 15.60 4.52 -11.42
C PRO A 194 15.76 3.01 -11.68
N SER A 195 16.29 2.25 -10.72
CA SER A 195 16.41 0.79 -10.82
C SER A 195 15.11 0.04 -10.51
N ILE A 196 14.12 0.67 -9.86
CA ILE A 196 12.82 0.04 -9.59
C ILE A 196 12.00 -0.04 -10.88
N GLY A 197 11.69 -1.28 -11.28
CA GLY A 197 10.88 -1.62 -12.44
C GLY A 197 9.44 -2.04 -12.11
N GLY A 198 9.15 -2.39 -10.86
CA GLY A 198 7.81 -2.77 -10.43
C GLY A 198 7.68 -2.86 -8.92
N PHE A 199 6.44 -2.84 -8.42
CA PHE A 199 6.13 -2.83 -7.00
C PHE A 199 5.09 -3.90 -6.64
N LEU A 200 5.52 -4.94 -5.94
CA LEU A 200 4.60 -5.90 -5.30
C LEU A 200 4.11 -5.32 -3.97
N THR A 201 2.81 -5.02 -3.93
CA THR A 201 2.20 -4.27 -2.82
C THR A 201 0.89 -4.87 -2.35
N HIS A 202 0.60 -4.66 -1.07
CA HIS A 202 -0.71 -4.89 -0.49
C HIS A 202 -1.80 -3.90 -0.95
N SER A 203 -1.46 -2.87 -1.73
CA SER A 203 -2.38 -1.84 -2.23
C SER A 203 -2.99 -0.95 -1.14
N GLY A 204 -2.26 -0.71 -0.05
CA GLY A 204 -2.61 0.35 0.89
C GLY A 204 -2.55 1.73 0.22
N TRP A 205 -3.50 2.61 0.53
CA TRP A 205 -3.72 3.85 -0.23
C TRP A 205 -2.48 4.77 -0.34
N GLY A 206 -1.68 4.88 0.73
CA GLY A 206 -0.41 5.62 0.69
C GLY A 206 0.57 5.07 -0.36
N SER A 207 0.78 3.75 -0.33
CA SER A 207 1.63 3.04 -1.30
C SER A 207 1.14 3.17 -2.74
N VAL A 208 -0.19 3.16 -2.96
CA VAL A 208 -0.78 3.36 -4.29
C VAL A 208 -0.42 4.74 -4.83
N LEU A 209 -0.65 5.79 -4.03
CA LEU A 209 -0.36 7.16 -4.43
C LEU A 209 1.15 7.39 -4.68
N GLU A 210 2.02 6.83 -3.82
CA GLU A 210 3.48 6.92 -4.00
C GLU A 210 3.92 6.22 -5.30
N SER A 211 3.37 5.05 -5.61
CA SER A 211 3.67 4.34 -6.85
C SER A 211 3.19 5.08 -8.10
N ILE A 212 2.01 5.71 -8.04
CA ILE A 212 1.47 6.55 -9.12
C ILE A 212 2.40 7.73 -9.39
N ILE A 213 2.83 8.44 -8.34
CA ILE A 213 3.74 9.58 -8.47
C ILE A 213 5.11 9.15 -8.99
N ALA A 214 5.61 7.98 -8.58
CA ALA A 214 6.87 7.43 -9.07
C ALA A 214 6.77 6.83 -10.50
N GLY A 215 5.56 6.63 -11.03
CA GLY A 215 5.35 5.97 -12.32
C GLY A 215 5.78 4.49 -12.33
N VAL A 216 5.62 3.79 -11.21
CA VAL A 216 6.00 2.38 -11.05
C VAL A 216 4.75 1.49 -11.15
N PRO A 217 4.75 0.47 -12.02
CA PRO A 217 3.63 -0.46 -12.12
C PRO A 217 3.53 -1.36 -10.87
N MET A 218 2.30 -1.63 -10.44
CA MET A 218 2.02 -2.41 -9.24
C MET A 218 1.58 -3.85 -9.57
N LEU A 219 2.04 -4.80 -8.75
CA LEU A 219 1.47 -6.15 -8.63
C LEU A 219 0.77 -6.22 -7.27
N CYS A 220 -0.54 -6.40 -7.28
CA CYS A 220 -1.35 -6.24 -6.09
C CYS A 220 -1.61 -7.59 -5.39
N TRP A 221 -1.31 -7.65 -4.09
CA TRP A 221 -1.72 -8.73 -3.19
C TRP A 221 -2.58 -8.14 -2.05
N PRO A 222 -3.85 -7.79 -2.32
CA PRO A 222 -4.72 -7.16 -1.33
C PRO A 222 -5.03 -8.12 -0.18
N GLN A 223 -5.17 -7.59 1.03
CA GLN A 223 -5.31 -8.40 2.25
C GLN A 223 -6.48 -8.02 3.15
N MET A 224 -6.77 -6.72 3.32
CA MET A 224 -7.78 -6.26 4.25
C MET A 224 -8.33 -4.89 3.86
N GLY A 225 -9.42 -4.48 4.50
CA GLY A 225 -9.97 -3.14 4.34
C GLY A 225 -10.21 -2.76 2.87
N ASP A 226 -9.75 -1.57 2.52
CA ASP A 226 -9.82 -0.93 1.20
C ASP A 226 -8.88 -1.55 0.16
N HIS A 227 -7.90 -2.38 0.56
CA HIS A 227 -6.87 -2.91 -0.34
C HIS A 227 -7.43 -3.60 -1.58
N HIS A 228 -8.58 -4.28 -1.46
CA HIS A 228 -9.22 -4.98 -2.58
C HIS A 228 -9.91 -4.05 -3.57
N ILE A 229 -10.39 -2.88 -3.11
CA ILE A 229 -10.99 -1.87 -3.98
C ILE A 229 -9.88 -1.07 -4.68
N ASN A 230 -8.77 -0.85 -3.98
CA ASN A 230 -7.61 -0.14 -4.51
C ASN A 230 -6.83 -0.95 -5.58
N SER A 231 -7.02 -2.27 -5.65
CA SER A 231 -6.21 -3.20 -6.46
C SER A 231 -6.76 -3.51 -7.84
#